data_AF-A0A502M9B3-F1
#
_entry.id   AF-A0A502M9B3-F1
#
_cell.length_a   1.000
_cell.length_b   1.000
_cell.length_c   1.000
_cell.angle_alpha   90.00
_cell.angle_beta   90.00
_cell.angle_gamma   90.00
#
_symmetry.space_group_name_H-M   'P 1'
#
loop_
_entity.id
_entity.type
_entity.pdbx_description
1 polymer ?
#
loop_
_entity_poly.entity_id
_entity_poly.type
_entity_poly.pdbx_seq_one_letter_code
_entity_poly.pdbx_strand_id
1 'polypeptide(L)'
;MNEIKTLNIFQVEIYLKKNCPKCNSKLSKDGHSIPFETFLGFNADKVPDIDLNFSGQYQPTIHNYVKELFGENHTFRAGTISTVAQKTAFGFCKKYEEEKQLNKEESWSKEFLEFLATKTAGVKRTTGQHPGGIIIIPKTFDVEDFTPVNFPANDVESTWKTTHFDFESIHDNVLKLDLLGHDDPTVIRMLEDLTNTNVKEIPKFDEDVMKLFYSTESL
;
A
#
# COMPACT_ATOMS: atom_id res chain seq x y z
N MET A 1 -22.29 -12.08 -41.54
CA MET A 1 -21.54 -12.67 -40.41
C MET A 1 -20.42 -11.70 -40.10
N ASN A 2 -20.58 -10.92 -39.03
CA ASN A 2 -19.67 -9.84 -38.68
C ASN A 2 -18.37 -10.43 -38.14
N GLU A 3 -17.25 -10.09 -38.77
CA GLU A 3 -15.91 -10.33 -38.22
C GLU A 3 -15.77 -9.55 -36.92
N ILE A 4 -15.66 -10.29 -35.82
CA ILE A 4 -15.23 -9.76 -34.54
C ILE A 4 -13.76 -9.39 -34.71
N LYS A 5 -13.47 -8.10 -34.89
CA LYS A 5 -12.11 -7.57 -34.73
C LYS A 5 -11.68 -7.88 -33.31
N THR A 6 -10.78 -8.85 -33.16
CA THR A 6 -9.97 -9.01 -31.96
C THR A 6 -9.22 -7.69 -31.76
N LEU A 7 -9.64 -6.92 -30.75
CA LEU A 7 -8.85 -5.82 -30.22
C LEU A 7 -7.53 -6.44 -29.73
N ASN A 8 -6.49 -6.26 -30.54
CA ASN A 8 -5.15 -6.67 -30.19
C ASN A 8 -4.66 -5.70 -29.11
N ILE A 9 -4.78 -6.10 -27.84
CA ILE A 9 -4.36 -5.31 -26.67
C ILE A 9 -2.85 -4.98 -26.73
N PHE A 10 -2.08 -5.65 -27.60
CA PHE A 10 -0.67 -5.39 -27.86
C PHE A 10 -0.39 -4.24 -28.83
N GLN A 11 -1.40 -3.57 -29.39
CA GLN A 11 -1.21 -2.48 -30.34
C GLN A 11 -0.92 -1.13 -29.65
N VAL A 12 -0.06 -1.17 -28.65
CA VAL A 12 0.52 0.00 -28.02
C VAL A 12 1.69 0.42 -28.92
N GLU A 13 1.59 1.55 -29.63
CA GLU A 13 2.60 2.01 -30.62
C GLU A 13 4.03 2.18 -30.07
N ILE A 14 4.23 2.00 -28.76
CA ILE A 14 5.51 2.09 -28.05
C ILE A 14 6.53 1.03 -28.54
N TYR A 15 6.17 0.03 -29.33
CA TYR A 15 7.14 -0.96 -29.84
C TYR A 15 7.95 -0.48 -31.06
N LEU A 16 7.46 0.47 -31.85
CA LEU A 16 8.10 0.85 -33.12
C LEU A 16 9.26 1.84 -32.90
N LYS A 17 10.48 1.46 -33.30
CA LYS A 17 11.65 2.36 -33.34
C LYS A 17 11.48 3.32 -34.53
N LYS A 18 11.49 4.64 -34.28
CA LYS A 18 11.31 5.65 -35.33
C LYS A 18 12.27 6.83 -35.13
N ASN A 19 12.73 7.40 -36.24
CA ASN A 19 13.51 8.64 -36.23
C ASN A 19 12.59 9.85 -36.40
N CYS A 20 12.98 10.97 -35.81
CA CYS A 20 12.29 12.24 -35.95
C CYS A 20 12.32 12.69 -37.41
N PRO A 21 11.17 12.98 -38.05
CA PRO A 21 11.15 13.38 -39.46
C PRO A 21 11.78 14.77 -39.72
N LYS A 22 12.05 15.56 -38.68
CA LYS A 22 12.64 16.92 -38.81
C LYS A 22 14.15 16.94 -38.64
N CYS A 23 14.68 16.21 -37.65
CA CYS A 23 16.11 16.24 -37.29
C CYS A 23 16.78 14.87 -37.34
N ASN A 24 16.04 13.81 -37.71
CA ASN A 24 16.50 12.42 -37.81
C ASN A 24 17.07 11.80 -36.50
N SER A 25 16.92 12.46 -35.35
CA SER A 25 17.26 11.89 -34.05
C SER A 25 16.30 10.74 -33.70
N LYS A 26 16.76 9.76 -32.93
CA LYS A 26 15.88 8.70 -32.39
C LYS A 26 14.79 9.33 -31.52
N LEU A 27 13.54 8.95 -31.72
CA LEU A 27 12.43 9.40 -30.88
C LEU A 27 12.39 8.61 -29.57
N SER A 28 12.14 9.30 -28.46
CA SER A 28 11.73 8.65 -27.21
C SER A 28 10.30 8.12 -27.35
N LYS A 29 9.96 7.12 -26.53
CA LYS A 29 8.67 6.46 -26.57
C LYS A 29 8.00 6.56 -25.21
N ASP A 30 6.77 7.02 -25.21
CA ASP A 30 5.98 7.22 -24.00
C ASP A 30 4.49 7.23 -24.32
N GLY A 31 3.66 7.18 -23.28
CA GLY A 31 2.20 7.20 -23.39
C GLY A 31 1.58 5.82 -23.30
N HIS A 32 0.74 5.63 -22.28
CA HIS A 32 0.10 4.34 -21.96
C HIS A 32 -1.42 4.36 -22.16
N SER A 33 -1.97 5.45 -22.72
CA SER A 33 -3.41 5.63 -22.94
C SER A 33 -4.26 5.39 -21.68
N ILE A 34 -3.77 5.83 -20.52
CA ILE A 34 -4.47 5.69 -19.24
C ILE A 34 -5.50 6.83 -19.11
N PRO A 35 -6.80 6.53 -18.96
CA PRO A 35 -7.83 7.56 -18.81
C PRO A 35 -7.74 8.21 -17.43
N PHE A 36 -7.75 9.55 -17.41
CA PHE A 36 -7.59 10.35 -16.19
C PHE A 36 -8.73 10.13 -15.19
N GLU A 37 -9.93 9.81 -15.68
CA GLU A 37 -11.12 9.54 -14.89
C GLU A 37 -10.97 8.30 -13.99
N THR A 38 -9.96 7.45 -14.22
CA THR A 38 -9.58 6.38 -13.27
C THR A 38 -9.16 6.94 -11.91
N PHE A 39 -8.58 8.15 -11.91
CA PHE A 39 -8.08 8.82 -10.72
C PHE A 39 -9.20 9.55 -9.97
N LEU A 40 -9.92 10.48 -10.62
CA LEU A 40 -10.93 11.34 -9.98
C LEU A 40 -12.40 10.94 -10.22
N GLY A 41 -12.67 9.96 -11.08
CA GLY A 41 -14.01 9.78 -11.64
C GLY A 41 -14.35 10.84 -12.69
N PHE A 42 -15.55 10.75 -13.27
CA PHE A 42 -16.00 11.70 -14.28
C PHE A 42 -16.45 13.03 -13.67
N ASN A 43 -16.99 13.00 -12.45
CA ASN A 43 -17.57 14.17 -11.78
C ASN A 43 -16.71 14.67 -10.62
N ALA A 44 -15.46 14.20 -10.49
CA ALA A 44 -14.61 14.45 -9.32
C ALA A 44 -15.26 14.00 -8.00
N ASP A 45 -16.07 12.94 -8.06
CA ASP A 45 -16.83 12.36 -6.96
C ASP A 45 -16.02 11.33 -6.16
N LYS A 46 -14.85 10.92 -6.68
CA LYS A 46 -13.91 10.05 -5.98
C LYS A 46 -12.85 10.88 -5.28
N VAL A 47 -12.61 10.61 -3.99
CA VAL A 47 -11.44 11.12 -3.25
C VAL A 47 -10.27 10.15 -3.50
N PRO A 48 -9.23 10.53 -4.26
CA PRO A 48 -8.12 9.63 -4.52
C PRO A 48 -7.04 9.74 -3.45
N ASP A 49 -6.36 8.62 -3.24
CA ASP A 49 -5.10 8.58 -2.51
C ASP A 49 -3.92 8.76 -3.47
N ILE A 50 -2.81 9.32 -2.99
CA ILE A 50 -1.55 9.37 -3.74
C ILE A 50 -0.58 8.37 -3.12
N ASP A 51 -0.28 7.33 -3.88
CA ASP A 51 0.66 6.27 -3.52
C ASP A 51 2.07 6.56 -4.04
N LEU A 52 3.05 6.50 -3.16
CA LEU A 52 4.47 6.64 -3.50
C LEU A 52 5.30 5.57 -2.80
N ASN A 53 6.08 4.83 -3.58
CA ASN A 53 7.00 3.81 -3.07
C ASN A 53 8.39 4.43 -2.80
N PHE A 54 8.82 4.38 -1.55
CA PHE A 54 10.16 4.77 -1.11
C PHE A 54 10.94 3.54 -0.70
N SER A 55 12.27 3.64 -0.71
CA SER A 55 13.10 2.66 0.00
C SER A 55 12.65 2.61 1.47
N GLY A 56 12.53 1.41 2.04
CA GLY A 56 12.22 1.25 3.46
C GLY A 56 13.16 2.03 4.39
N GLN A 57 14.43 2.23 3.98
CA GLN A 57 15.40 3.03 4.73
C GLN A 57 15.11 4.54 4.67
N TYR A 58 14.52 5.01 3.58
CA TYR A 58 14.19 6.43 3.38
C TYR A 58 12.77 6.79 3.84
N GLN A 59 11.91 5.79 4.02
CA GLN A 59 10.51 5.97 4.40
C GLN A 59 10.31 6.85 5.65
N PRO A 60 11.06 6.66 6.76
CA PRO A 60 10.90 7.53 7.94
C PRO A 60 11.28 8.98 7.67
N THR A 61 12.29 9.21 6.81
CA THR A 61 12.75 10.55 6.42
C THR A 61 11.66 11.30 5.67
N ILE A 62 11.03 10.66 4.67
CA ILE A 62 9.95 11.33 3.92
C ILE A 62 8.70 11.56 4.76
N HIS A 63 8.38 10.64 5.69
CA HIS A 63 7.28 10.87 6.64
C HIS A 63 7.52 12.14 7.45
N ASN A 64 8.72 12.28 8.04
CA ASN A 64 9.07 13.46 8.83
C ASN A 64 9.10 14.74 7.98
N TYR A 65 9.54 14.66 6.73
CA TYR A 65 9.49 15.80 5.82
C TYR A 65 8.06 16.29 5.57
N VAL A 66 7.10 15.37 5.39
CA VAL A 66 5.67 15.73 5.28
C VAL A 66 5.15 16.36 6.58
N LYS A 67 5.58 15.86 7.74
CA LYS A 67 5.29 16.46 9.05
C LYS A 67 5.74 17.91 9.13
N GLU A 68 6.96 18.19 8.69
CA GLU A 68 7.54 19.54 8.65
C GLU A 68 6.81 20.45 7.66
N LEU A 69 6.46 19.92 6.47
CA LEU A 69 5.84 20.67 5.39
C LEU A 69 4.43 21.17 5.74
N PHE A 70 3.60 20.30 6.32
CA PHE A 70 2.20 20.62 6.65
C PHE A 70 2.01 21.07 8.10
N GLY A 71 2.97 20.76 8.96
CA GLY A 71 2.97 21.11 10.39
C GLY A 71 2.52 19.95 11.26
N GLU A 72 3.18 19.77 12.40
CA GLU A 72 2.99 18.63 13.32
C GLU A 72 1.53 18.44 13.79
N ASN A 73 0.79 19.53 13.97
CA ASN A 73 -0.62 19.48 14.40
C ASN A 73 -1.61 19.22 13.24
N HIS A 74 -1.13 19.14 12.00
CA HIS A 74 -1.94 18.91 10.80
C HIS A 74 -1.55 17.62 10.07
N THR A 75 -0.68 16.81 10.66
CA THR A 75 -0.19 15.56 10.07
C THR A 75 -0.21 14.43 11.08
N PHE A 76 -0.91 13.36 10.75
CA PHE A 76 -1.08 12.20 11.63
C PHE A 76 -0.82 10.92 10.87
N ARG A 77 -0.30 9.88 11.52
CA ARG A 77 -0.30 8.54 10.93
C ARG A 77 -1.74 8.02 10.93
N ALA A 78 -2.17 7.36 9.86
CA ALA A 78 -3.45 6.68 9.88
C ALA A 78 -3.40 5.55 10.94
N GLY A 79 -4.32 5.58 11.90
CA GLY A 79 -4.41 4.55 12.93
C GLY A 79 -4.98 3.24 12.39
N THR A 80 -4.63 2.13 13.02
CA THR A 80 -5.21 0.81 12.72
C THR A 80 -5.74 0.16 13.98
N ILE A 81 -6.86 -0.56 13.86
CA ILE A 81 -7.44 -1.37 14.93
C ILE A 81 -7.25 -2.84 14.58
N SER A 82 -6.34 -3.51 15.29
CA SER A 82 -6.11 -4.94 15.09
C SER A 82 -7.14 -5.73 15.90
N THR A 83 -7.89 -6.57 15.21
CA THR A 83 -8.90 -7.46 15.81
C THR A 83 -8.37 -8.88 15.95
N VAL A 84 -9.04 -9.69 16.76
CA VAL A 84 -8.72 -11.11 16.87
C VAL A 84 -9.12 -11.82 15.59
N ALA A 85 -8.14 -12.28 14.80
CA ALA A 85 -8.38 -13.11 13.63
C ALA A 85 -8.81 -14.54 14.03
N GLN A 86 -9.49 -15.25 13.13
CA GLN A 86 -10.08 -16.56 13.41
C GLN A 86 -9.07 -17.60 13.95
N LYS A 87 -7.85 -17.65 13.39
CA LYS A 87 -6.79 -18.55 13.87
C LYS A 87 -6.36 -18.25 15.31
N THR A 88 -6.23 -16.96 15.64
CA THR A 88 -5.89 -16.53 17.00
C THR A 88 -7.04 -16.81 17.96
N ALA A 89 -8.29 -16.57 17.55
CA ALA A 89 -9.48 -16.89 18.33
C ALA A 89 -9.55 -18.39 18.66
N PHE A 90 -9.31 -19.26 17.68
CA PHE A 90 -9.25 -20.70 17.90
C PHE A 90 -8.17 -21.08 18.93
N GLY A 91 -6.98 -20.48 18.81
CA GLY A 91 -5.91 -20.65 19.79
C GLY A 91 -6.31 -20.23 21.21
N PHE A 92 -7.07 -19.14 21.37
CA PHE A 92 -7.60 -18.73 22.68
C PHE A 92 -8.62 -19.72 23.23
N CYS A 93 -9.57 -20.19 22.42
CA CYS A 93 -10.58 -21.15 22.84
C CYS A 93 -9.94 -22.47 23.28
N LYS A 94 -8.97 -22.97 22.50
CA LYS A 94 -8.22 -24.19 22.83
C LYS A 94 -7.41 -24.04 24.12
N LYS A 95 -6.68 -22.93 24.28
CA LYS A 95 -5.93 -22.67 25.51
C LYS A 95 -6.85 -22.57 26.74
N TYR A 96 -8.00 -21.92 26.59
CA TYR A 96 -9.00 -21.82 27.66
C TYR A 96 -9.57 -23.19 28.05
N GLU A 97 -9.85 -24.04 27.06
CA GLU A 97 -10.25 -25.42 27.27
C GLU A 97 -9.18 -26.17 28.09
N GLU A 98 -7.92 -26.13 27.65
CA GLU A 98 -6.79 -26.77 28.34
C GLU A 98 -6.67 -26.33 29.81
N GLU A 99 -6.86 -25.03 30.10
CA GLU A 99 -6.77 -24.48 31.45
C GLU A 99 -7.98 -24.82 32.34
N LYS A 100 -9.19 -24.94 31.77
CA LYS A 100 -10.43 -25.18 32.53
C LYS A 100 -10.83 -26.64 32.62
N GLN A 101 -10.34 -27.48 31.72
CA GLN A 101 -10.64 -28.92 31.64
C GLN A 101 -9.50 -29.79 32.19
N LEU A 102 -8.57 -29.22 32.98
CA LEU A 102 -7.40 -29.91 33.56
C LEU A 102 -7.68 -31.28 34.21
N ASN A 103 -8.93 -31.57 34.60
CA ASN A 103 -9.35 -32.81 35.28
C ASN A 103 -10.53 -33.54 34.58
N LYS A 104 -10.83 -33.25 33.32
CA LYS A 104 -11.93 -33.89 32.57
C LYS A 104 -11.37 -34.69 31.39
N GLU A 105 -11.91 -35.89 31.19
CA GLU A 105 -11.43 -36.83 30.14
C GLU A 105 -11.88 -36.42 28.73
N GLU A 106 -12.94 -35.62 28.60
CA GLU A 106 -13.49 -35.23 27.30
C GLU A 106 -13.10 -33.81 26.89
N SER A 107 -12.29 -33.72 25.84
CA SER A 107 -12.02 -32.49 25.11
C SER A 107 -13.25 -32.05 24.31
N TRP A 108 -13.43 -30.74 24.18
CA TRP A 108 -14.39 -30.14 23.28
C TRP A 108 -14.11 -30.53 21.83
N SER A 109 -15.17 -30.79 21.07
CA SER A 109 -15.03 -31.11 19.66
C SER A 109 -14.42 -29.92 18.90
N LYS A 110 -13.70 -30.21 17.82
CA LYS A 110 -13.09 -29.19 16.98
C LYS A 110 -14.14 -28.20 16.44
N GLU A 111 -15.31 -28.71 16.09
CA GLU A 111 -16.44 -27.91 15.57
C GLU A 111 -16.95 -26.93 16.63
N PHE A 112 -17.01 -27.35 17.90
CA PHE A 112 -17.40 -26.47 18.99
C PHE A 112 -16.34 -25.38 19.23
N LEU A 113 -15.05 -25.73 19.20
CA LEU A 113 -13.95 -24.76 19.27
C LEU A 113 -13.98 -23.77 18.10
N GLU A 114 -14.22 -24.24 16.88
CA GLU A 114 -14.37 -23.39 15.69
C GLU A 114 -15.58 -22.45 15.84
N PHE A 115 -16.72 -22.94 16.35
CA PHE A 115 -17.88 -22.11 16.66
C PHE A 115 -17.54 -21.01 17.69
N LEU A 116 -16.90 -21.36 18.81
CA LEU A 116 -16.48 -20.38 19.82
C LEU A 116 -15.49 -19.37 19.24
N ALA A 117 -14.57 -19.82 18.37
CA ALA A 117 -13.63 -18.95 17.68
C ALA A 117 -14.36 -17.93 16.80
N THR A 118 -15.45 -18.31 16.11
CA THR A 118 -16.27 -17.35 15.34
C THR A 118 -16.92 -16.28 16.21
N LYS A 119 -17.27 -16.60 17.46
CA LYS A 119 -17.85 -15.63 18.41
C LYS A 119 -16.82 -14.69 19.03
N THR A 120 -15.55 -15.11 19.05
CA THR A 120 -14.44 -14.34 19.61
C THR A 120 -13.74 -13.50 18.54
N ALA A 121 -13.79 -13.92 17.28
CA ALA A 121 -13.19 -13.21 16.17
C ALA A 121 -13.82 -11.82 15.97
N GLY A 122 -13.00 -10.86 15.53
CA GLY A 122 -13.43 -9.47 15.32
C GLY A 122 -13.40 -8.59 16.57
N VAL A 123 -13.25 -9.16 17.78
CA VAL A 123 -13.03 -8.37 19.00
C VAL A 123 -11.72 -7.58 18.88
N LYS A 124 -11.76 -6.28 19.21
CA LYS A 124 -10.56 -5.43 19.26
C LYS A 124 -9.50 -6.02 20.20
N ARG A 125 -8.26 -6.11 19.71
CA ARG A 125 -7.12 -6.61 20.49
C ARG A 125 -6.10 -5.51 20.78
N THR A 126 -5.65 -4.78 19.77
CA THR A 126 -4.62 -3.73 19.88
C THR A 126 -4.88 -2.60 18.89
N THR A 127 -4.17 -1.49 19.05
CA THR A 127 -4.08 -0.41 18.06
C THR A 127 -2.68 -0.38 17.45
N GLY A 128 -2.55 0.20 16.26
CA GLY A 128 -1.27 0.34 15.56
C GLY A 128 -1.29 1.49 14.57
N GLN A 129 -0.37 1.44 13.61
CA GLN A 129 -0.20 2.46 12.58
C GLN A 129 -0.30 1.84 11.18
N HIS A 130 -0.82 2.60 10.23
CA HIS A 130 -0.80 2.23 8.82
C HIS A 130 0.66 2.22 8.32
N PRO A 131 1.05 1.27 7.44
CA PRO A 131 2.44 1.15 6.99
C PRO A 131 2.99 2.42 6.35
N GLY A 132 2.18 3.15 5.58
CA GLY A 132 2.60 4.37 4.89
C GLY A 132 1.66 5.56 4.99
N GLY A 133 0.48 5.38 5.59
CA GLY A 133 -0.62 6.34 5.50
C GLY A 133 -0.39 7.53 6.40
N ILE A 134 -0.32 8.71 5.78
CA ILE A 134 -0.28 10.00 6.47
C ILE A 134 -1.56 10.76 6.14
N ILE A 135 -2.30 11.11 7.19
CA ILE A 135 -3.50 11.93 7.12
C ILE A 135 -3.09 13.40 7.20
N ILE A 136 -3.58 14.19 6.25
CA ILE A 136 -3.35 15.64 6.19
C ILE A 136 -4.65 16.36 6.54
N ILE A 137 -4.60 17.14 7.62
CA ILE A 137 -5.73 17.97 8.07
C ILE A 137 -5.56 19.37 7.48
N PRO A 138 -6.58 19.92 6.77
CA PRO A 138 -6.48 21.28 6.27
C PRO A 138 -6.30 22.30 7.40
N LYS A 139 -5.53 23.36 7.16
CA LYS A 139 -5.19 24.37 8.19
C LYS A 139 -6.38 25.11 8.80
N THR A 140 -7.55 25.01 8.19
CA THR A 140 -8.80 25.62 8.67
C THR A 140 -9.56 24.76 9.67
N PHE A 141 -9.12 23.52 9.91
CA PHE A 141 -9.74 22.56 10.80
C PHE A 141 -8.71 22.00 11.79
N ASP A 142 -9.22 21.51 12.91
CA ASP A 142 -8.46 20.73 13.87
C ASP A 142 -8.70 19.23 13.61
N VAL A 143 -7.76 18.37 14.03
CA VAL A 143 -7.92 16.92 13.81
C VAL A 143 -9.15 16.37 14.53
N GLU A 144 -9.47 16.95 15.69
CA GLU A 144 -10.62 16.58 16.52
C GLU A 144 -11.97 16.89 15.87
N ASP A 145 -12.01 17.71 14.80
CA ASP A 145 -13.22 17.88 13.98
C ASP A 145 -13.58 16.59 13.22
N PHE A 146 -12.60 15.68 13.04
CA PHE A 146 -12.75 14.43 12.29
C PHE A 146 -12.60 13.19 13.18
N THR A 147 -11.60 13.16 14.05
CA THR A 147 -11.28 11.99 14.87
C THR A 147 -10.46 12.35 16.10
N PRO A 148 -10.66 11.68 17.25
CA PRO A 148 -9.70 11.76 18.35
C PRO A 148 -8.31 11.27 17.90
N VAL A 149 -7.28 11.65 18.64
CA VAL A 149 -5.91 11.18 18.39
C VAL A 149 -5.42 10.30 19.53
N ASN A 150 -4.50 9.39 19.21
CA ASN A 150 -3.83 8.55 20.20
C ASN A 150 -2.38 8.30 19.77
N PHE A 151 -1.60 7.67 20.65
CA PHE A 151 -0.33 7.05 20.26
C PHE A 151 -0.55 5.61 19.78
N PRO A 152 0.22 5.14 18.78
CA PRO A 152 0.15 3.76 18.34
C PRO A 152 0.49 2.83 19.51
N ALA A 153 -0.34 1.82 19.75
CA ALA A 153 -0.22 0.91 20.90
C ALA A 153 -0.08 1.59 22.28
N ASN A 154 -0.53 2.84 22.42
CA ASN A 154 -0.36 3.70 23.61
C ASN A 154 1.11 3.98 23.99
N ASP A 155 2.03 3.91 23.03
CA ASP A 155 3.44 4.25 23.24
C ASP A 155 3.65 5.78 23.24
N VAL A 156 3.77 6.36 24.43
CA VAL A 156 3.94 7.81 24.62
C VAL A 156 5.27 8.36 24.11
N GLU A 157 6.25 7.49 23.85
CA GLU A 157 7.56 7.86 23.28
C GLU A 157 7.53 7.91 21.74
N SER A 158 6.41 7.51 21.11
CA SER A 158 6.25 7.59 19.66
C SER A 158 6.32 9.04 19.17
N THR A 159 7.13 9.27 18.13
CA THR A 159 7.27 10.58 17.48
C THR A 159 6.05 10.99 16.65
N TRP A 160 5.14 10.05 16.42
CA TRP A 160 3.91 10.23 15.65
C TRP A 160 2.68 9.90 16.46
N LYS A 161 1.68 10.78 16.37
CA LYS A 161 0.30 10.50 16.75
C LYS A 161 -0.43 9.79 15.61
N THR A 162 -1.36 8.94 15.99
CA THR A 162 -2.28 8.23 15.08
C THR A 162 -3.70 8.75 15.22
N THR A 163 -4.47 8.73 14.14
CA THR A 163 -5.94 8.88 14.22
C THR A 163 -6.54 7.74 15.05
N HIS A 164 -7.58 8.02 15.83
CA HIS A 164 -8.25 6.99 16.62
C HIS A 164 -9.16 6.13 15.72
N PHE A 165 -9.84 6.77 14.79
CA PHE A 165 -10.54 6.07 13.72
C PHE A 165 -9.54 5.55 12.69
N ASP A 166 -9.83 4.38 12.13
CA ASP A 166 -9.15 3.91 10.94
C ASP A 166 -9.50 4.80 9.75
N PHE A 167 -8.67 4.74 8.70
CA PHE A 167 -8.85 5.59 7.53
C PHE A 167 -10.21 5.36 6.84
N GLU A 168 -10.68 4.11 6.78
CA GLU A 168 -11.96 3.77 6.16
C GLU A 168 -13.12 4.59 6.74
N SER A 169 -13.12 4.78 8.06
CA SER A 169 -14.13 5.55 8.78
C SER A 169 -14.12 7.06 8.47
N ILE A 170 -13.05 7.59 7.88
CA ILE A 170 -12.85 9.02 7.58
C ILE A 170 -12.43 9.29 6.13
N HIS A 171 -12.51 8.30 5.22
CA HIS A 171 -11.89 8.37 3.90
C HIS A 171 -12.45 9.50 3.01
N ASP A 172 -13.74 9.83 3.15
CA ASP A 172 -14.40 10.91 2.39
C ASP A 172 -14.13 12.31 2.95
N ASN A 173 -13.51 12.41 4.14
CA ASN A 173 -13.40 13.67 4.88
C ASN A 173 -12.00 14.27 4.83
N VAL A 174 -10.97 13.43 4.70
CA VAL A 174 -9.56 13.84 4.80
C VAL A 174 -8.73 13.20 3.69
N LEU A 175 -7.70 13.93 3.24
CA LEU A 175 -6.76 13.41 2.27
C LEU A 175 -5.70 12.54 2.95
N LYS A 176 -5.33 11.45 2.29
CA LYS A 176 -4.25 10.55 2.71
C LYS A 176 -3.14 10.52 1.66
N LEU A 177 -1.91 10.60 2.15
CA LEU A 177 -0.70 10.30 1.38
C LEU A 177 -0.21 8.91 1.80
N ASP A 178 -0.14 7.97 0.87
CA ASP A 178 0.40 6.63 1.12
C ASP A 178 1.88 6.58 0.73
N LEU A 179 2.73 6.89 1.70
CA LEU A 179 4.18 6.89 1.56
C LEU A 179 4.72 5.53 2.01
N LEU A 180 4.68 4.56 1.11
CA LEU A 180 4.95 3.15 1.37
C LEU A 180 6.45 2.83 1.33
N GLY A 181 6.88 1.88 2.17
CA GLY A 181 8.21 1.30 2.11
C GLY A 181 8.21 0.11 1.16
N HIS A 182 9.10 0.11 0.19
CA HIS A 182 9.23 -0.92 -0.83
C HIS A 182 10.71 -1.25 -1.08
N ASP A 183 10.98 -2.49 -1.51
CA ASP A 183 12.35 -2.93 -1.77
C ASP A 183 12.84 -2.56 -3.17
N ASP A 184 11.96 -2.50 -4.18
CA ASP A 184 12.33 -2.09 -5.55
C ASP A 184 13.21 -0.84 -5.62
N PRO A 185 12.86 0.31 -4.98
CA PRO A 185 13.73 1.48 -5.01
C PRO A 185 15.12 1.20 -4.42
N THR A 186 15.20 0.36 -3.39
CA THR A 186 16.46 -0.03 -2.73
C THR A 186 17.30 -0.91 -3.66
N VAL A 187 16.69 -1.93 -4.26
CA VAL A 187 17.38 -2.87 -5.16
C VAL A 187 17.86 -2.16 -6.41
N ILE A 188 17.01 -1.34 -7.03
CA ILE A 188 17.36 -0.55 -8.21
C ILE A 188 18.51 0.40 -7.87
N ARG A 189 18.45 1.09 -6.73
CA ARG A 189 19.53 2.00 -6.30
C ARG A 189 20.85 1.26 -6.09
N MET A 190 20.81 0.10 -5.43
CA MET A 190 21.99 -0.72 -5.22
C MET A 190 22.60 -1.19 -6.55
N LEU A 191 21.78 -1.61 -7.52
CA LEU A 191 22.24 -1.98 -8.86
C LEU A 191 22.86 -0.79 -9.60
N GLU A 192 22.26 0.40 -9.48
CA GLU A 192 22.78 1.66 -10.02
C GLU A 192 24.20 1.93 -9.48
N ASP A 193 24.34 1.89 -8.15
CA ASP A 193 25.60 2.18 -7.45
C ASP A 193 26.69 1.13 -7.74
N LEU A 194 26.33 -0.15 -7.86
CA LEU A 194 27.29 -1.24 -8.12
C LEU A 194 27.75 -1.32 -9.58
N THR A 195 26.86 -1.03 -10.52
CA THR A 195 27.17 -1.15 -11.96
C THR A 195 27.57 0.19 -12.59
N ASN A 196 27.40 1.30 -11.87
CA ASN A 196 27.57 2.66 -12.37
C ASN A 196 26.74 2.93 -13.65
N THR A 197 25.58 2.28 -13.75
CA THR A 197 24.59 2.46 -14.82
C THR A 197 23.61 3.55 -14.40
N ASN A 198 23.09 4.35 -15.32
CA ASN A 198 21.98 5.26 -15.03
C ASN A 198 20.64 4.55 -15.27
N VAL A 199 19.83 4.37 -14.22
CA VAL A 199 18.54 3.65 -14.33
C VAL A 199 17.59 4.29 -15.35
N LYS A 200 17.63 5.62 -15.52
CA LYS A 200 16.75 6.35 -16.43
C LYS A 200 17.08 6.13 -17.91
N GLU A 201 18.28 5.62 -18.19
CA GLU A 201 18.77 5.35 -19.53
C GLU A 201 18.55 3.89 -19.97
N ILE A 202 18.06 3.03 -19.07
CA ILE A 202 17.80 1.62 -19.37
C ILE A 202 16.71 1.50 -20.46
N PRO A 203 16.95 0.74 -21.55
CA PRO A 203 15.95 0.51 -22.57
C PRO A 203 14.72 -0.23 -22.00
N LYS A 204 13.52 0.36 -22.15
CA LYS A 204 12.25 -0.23 -21.68
C LYS A 204 11.86 -1.56 -22.34
N PHE A 205 12.42 -1.86 -23.52
CA PHE A 205 12.05 -3.02 -24.35
C PHE A 205 13.29 -3.63 -25.02
N ASP A 206 14.31 -3.91 -24.21
CA ASP A 206 15.45 -4.70 -24.68
C ASP A 206 14.99 -6.14 -25.01
N GLU A 207 15.39 -6.67 -26.16
CA GLU A 207 14.90 -7.95 -26.66
C GLU A 207 15.34 -9.12 -25.77
N ASP A 208 16.57 -9.08 -25.26
CA ASP A 208 17.11 -10.13 -24.39
C ASP A 208 16.47 -10.07 -23.01
N VAL A 209 16.24 -8.87 -22.46
CA VAL A 209 15.52 -8.70 -21.19
C VAL A 209 14.07 -9.18 -21.30
N MET A 210 13.38 -8.85 -22.38
CA MET A 210 11.99 -9.30 -22.58
C MET A 210 11.90 -10.83 -22.74
N LYS A 211 12.92 -11.46 -23.30
CA LYS A 211 12.99 -12.92 -23.48
C LYS A 211 12.98 -13.69 -22.17
N LEU A 212 13.53 -13.10 -21.10
CA LEU A 212 13.54 -13.69 -19.75
C LEU A 212 12.13 -14.00 -19.20
N PHE A 213 11.09 -13.31 -19.67
CA PHE A 213 9.71 -13.53 -19.22
C PHE A 213 9.04 -14.77 -19.83
N TYR A 214 9.62 -15.38 -20.88
CA TYR A 214 9.03 -16.53 -21.58
C TYR A 214 10.03 -17.61 -22.03
N SER A 215 11.34 -17.40 -21.83
CA SER A 215 12.39 -18.38 -22.13
C SER A 215 13.61 -18.15 -21.24
N THR A 216 14.41 -19.20 -21.02
CA THR A 216 15.67 -19.16 -20.27
C THR A 216 16.90 -18.93 -21.15
N GLU A 217 16.72 -18.71 -22.45
CA GLU A 217 17.84 -18.60 -23.40
C GLU A 217 18.73 -17.36 -23.22
N SER A 218 18.24 -16.32 -22.52
CA SER A 218 18.98 -15.07 -22.25
C SER A 218 19.61 -15.01 -20.86
N LEU A 219 19.55 -16.11 -20.09
CA LEU A 219 20.25 -16.29 -18.80
C LEU A 219 21.66 -16.84 -19.03
#